data_AF-A0A1T5DFA2-F1
#
_entry.id   AF-A0A1T5DFA2-F1
#
_cell.length_a   1.000
_cell.length_b   1.000
_cell.length_c   1.000
_cell.angle_alpha   90.00
_cell.angle_beta   90.00
_cell.angle_gamma   90.00
#
_symmetry.space_group_name_H-M   'P 1'
#
loop_
_entity.id
_entity.type
_entity.pdbx_description
1 polymer ?
#
loop_
_entity_poly.entity_id
_entity_poly.type
_entity_poly.pdbx_seq_one_letter_code
_entity_poly.pdbx_strand_id
1 'polypeptide(L)'
;MRYISLTLIVALAGLFMLQGCTSRRVERVGLDETIDLSGRWNDTDSRLTAQAMVDQILGGHWIDHHTRNTDERPVVIVGLVYNKSHEHISAETFIRDVERSFINSGRVRLVQAGDKREELRRERAAQQEFASVETAKRWGQELGADYMLNGDINSIVDTYRRERVIYYRVNLELTHLETSEIVWIGDKQIRKYVRN
;
A
#
# COMPACT_ATOMS: atom_id res chain seq x y z
N MET A 1 -43.42 41.29 -38.09
CA MET A 1 -42.88 41.19 -36.72
C MET A 1 -42.99 39.79 -36.10
N ARG A 2 -44.11 39.05 -36.19
CA ARG A 2 -44.27 37.70 -35.56
C ARG A 2 -43.28 36.60 -36.04
N TYR A 3 -42.88 36.61 -37.31
CA TYR A 3 -41.93 35.61 -37.85
C TYR A 3 -40.46 35.86 -37.43
N ILE A 4 -40.11 37.12 -37.13
CA ILE A 4 -38.79 37.50 -36.61
C ILE A 4 -38.63 37.04 -35.16
N SER A 5 -39.73 37.05 -34.38
CA SER A 5 -39.76 36.55 -33.00
C SER A 5 -39.56 35.04 -32.93
N LEU A 6 -40.17 34.27 -33.85
CA LEU A 6 -40.09 32.81 -33.86
C LEU A 6 -38.70 32.30 -34.32
N THR A 7 -38.10 32.97 -35.30
CA THR A 7 -36.73 32.68 -35.77
C THR A 7 -35.68 32.99 -34.71
N LEU A 8 -35.86 34.06 -33.93
CA LEU A 8 -34.98 34.39 -32.80
C LEU A 8 -35.06 33.34 -31.67
N ILE A 9 -36.24 32.80 -31.39
CA ILE A 9 -36.43 31.77 -30.36
C ILE A 9 -35.80 30.42 -30.77
N VAL A 10 -35.93 30.03 -32.05
CA VAL A 10 -35.29 28.80 -32.57
C VAL A 10 -33.76 28.95 -32.61
N ALA A 11 -33.25 30.12 -32.96
CA ALA A 11 -31.80 30.41 -32.91
C ALA A 11 -31.26 30.40 -31.47
N LEU A 12 -32.03 30.91 -30.50
CA LEU A 12 -31.66 30.88 -29.08
C LEU A 12 -31.73 29.46 -28.49
N ALA A 13 -32.69 28.64 -28.92
CA ALA A 13 -32.81 27.23 -28.52
C ALA A 13 -31.68 26.35 -29.09
N GLY A 14 -31.17 26.66 -30.29
CA GLY A 14 -30.01 25.98 -30.87
C GLY A 14 -28.69 26.26 -30.12
N LEU A 15 -28.56 27.44 -29.50
CA LEU A 15 -27.36 27.85 -28.76
C LEU A 15 -27.21 27.10 -27.42
N PHE A 16 -28.31 26.60 -26.83
CA PHE A 16 -28.28 25.79 -25.61
C PHE A 16 -27.88 24.33 -25.85
N MET A 17 -27.91 23.83 -27.09
CA MET A 17 -27.52 22.44 -27.40
C MET A 17 -26.01 22.22 -27.55
N LEU A 18 -25.18 23.28 -27.50
CA LEU A 18 -23.72 23.18 -27.65
C LEU A 18 -22.96 23.05 -26.31
N GLN A 19 -23.66 23.00 -25.17
CA GLN A 19 -23.05 22.96 -23.83
C GLN A 19 -22.80 21.53 -23.29
N GLY A 20 -22.76 20.51 -24.15
CA GLY A 20 -22.94 19.11 -23.73
C GLY A 20 -21.73 18.17 -23.79
N CYS A 21 -20.59 18.56 -24.34
CA CYS A 21 -19.41 17.67 -24.42
C CYS A 21 -18.26 18.22 -23.58
N THR A 22 -18.35 18.06 -22.26
CA THR A 22 -17.15 18.07 -21.42
C THR A 22 -16.36 16.81 -21.76
N SER A 23 -15.38 16.93 -22.66
CA SER A 23 -14.45 15.83 -22.92
C SER A 23 -13.53 15.71 -21.72
N ARG A 24 -13.71 14.66 -20.92
CA ARG A 24 -12.73 14.31 -19.87
C ARG A 24 -11.40 14.04 -20.56
N ARG A 25 -10.46 14.97 -20.41
CA ARG A 25 -9.10 14.82 -20.93
C ARG A 25 -8.30 14.01 -19.93
N VAL A 26 -7.86 12.82 -20.35
CA VAL A 26 -7.00 11.93 -19.54
C VAL A 26 -5.62 11.97 -20.17
N GLU A 27 -4.67 12.56 -19.45
CA GLU A 27 -3.26 12.57 -19.84
C GLU A 27 -2.46 11.70 -18.89
N ARG A 28 -1.43 11.03 -19.41
CA ARG A 28 -0.47 10.32 -18.58
C ARG A 28 0.51 11.34 -18.05
N VAL A 29 0.50 11.52 -16.74
CA VAL A 29 1.46 12.34 -15.99
C VAL A 29 2.53 11.44 -15.38
N GLY A 30 3.70 12.01 -15.11
CA GLY A 30 4.81 11.31 -14.46
C GLY A 30 4.46 10.92 -13.02
N LEU A 31 5.13 9.88 -12.50
CA LEU A 31 4.95 9.40 -11.10
C LEU A 31 5.70 10.26 -10.07
N ASP A 32 6.53 11.18 -10.55
CA ASP A 32 7.33 12.15 -9.81
C ASP A 32 6.57 13.46 -9.52
N GLU A 33 5.47 13.71 -10.24
CA GLU A 33 4.61 14.87 -10.02
C GLU A 33 3.66 14.62 -8.85
N THR A 34 3.72 15.46 -7.81
CA THR A 34 2.77 15.39 -6.68
C THR A 34 1.47 16.07 -7.08
N ILE A 35 0.43 15.27 -7.29
CA ILE A 35 -0.91 15.77 -7.62
C ILE A 35 -1.87 15.45 -6.47
N ASP A 36 -2.39 16.49 -5.81
CA ASP A 36 -3.46 16.33 -4.81
C ASP A 36 -4.75 17.00 -5.29
N LEU A 37 -5.73 16.19 -5.67
CA LEU A 37 -7.01 16.65 -6.19
C LEU A 37 -8.07 16.83 -5.11
N SER A 38 -8.02 16.04 -4.04
CA SER A 38 -9.15 15.90 -3.09
C SER A 38 -8.75 16.02 -1.63
N GLY A 39 -7.45 16.06 -1.34
CA GLY A 39 -6.90 15.98 0.02
C GLY A 39 -6.99 14.59 0.65
N ARG A 40 -7.49 13.58 -0.08
CA ARG A 40 -7.55 12.18 0.36
C ARG A 40 -6.18 11.52 0.22
N TRP A 41 -6.03 10.32 0.77
CA TRP A 41 -4.84 9.50 0.54
C TRP A 41 -4.64 9.27 -0.96
N ASN A 42 -3.44 9.53 -1.45
CA ASN A 42 -3.07 9.33 -2.86
C ASN A 42 -1.83 8.43 -3.03
N ASP A 43 -1.42 8.25 -4.28
CA ASP A 43 -0.26 7.46 -4.67
C ASP A 43 1.05 8.03 -4.09
N THR A 44 1.18 9.36 -4.04
CA THR A 44 2.36 10.03 -3.49
C THR A 44 2.48 9.76 -1.98
N ASP A 45 1.39 9.88 -1.23
CA ASP A 45 1.34 9.55 0.20
C ASP A 45 1.75 8.10 0.45
N SER A 46 1.22 7.18 -0.36
CA SER A 46 1.55 5.76 -0.29
C SER A 46 3.02 5.50 -0.51
N ARG A 47 3.59 6.07 -1.58
CA ARG A 47 5.01 5.89 -1.94
C ARG A 47 5.93 6.49 -0.87
N LEU A 48 5.67 7.72 -0.42
CA LEU A 48 6.48 8.38 0.61
C LEU A 48 6.38 7.67 1.95
N THR A 49 5.22 7.11 2.28
CA THR A 49 5.05 6.30 3.49
C THR A 49 5.81 5.00 3.38
N ALA A 50 5.66 4.26 2.28
CA ALA A 50 6.41 3.02 2.05
C ALA A 50 7.92 3.27 2.15
N GLN A 51 8.45 4.28 1.46
CA GLN A 51 9.86 4.62 1.50
C GLN A 51 10.34 4.95 2.92
N ALA A 52 9.63 5.84 3.63
CA ALA A 52 10.00 6.21 4.99
C ALA A 52 9.94 5.01 5.96
N MET A 53 8.98 4.11 5.80
CA MET A 53 8.87 2.92 6.66
C MET A 53 9.98 1.92 6.35
N VAL A 54 10.27 1.68 5.07
CA VAL A 54 11.36 0.82 4.60
C VAL A 54 12.71 1.31 5.13
N ASP A 55 12.99 2.59 4.99
CA ASP A 55 14.25 3.19 5.44
C ASP A 55 14.42 3.02 6.96
N GLN A 56 13.34 3.24 7.73
CA GLN A 56 13.36 3.06 9.18
C GLN A 56 13.56 1.59 9.60
N ILE A 57 12.84 0.65 9.00
CA ILE A 57 12.96 -0.77 9.40
C ILE A 57 14.30 -1.37 8.97
N LEU A 58 14.79 -1.04 7.77
CA LEU A 58 16.09 -1.53 7.30
C LEU A 58 17.25 -0.82 8.00
N GLY A 59 17.06 0.41 8.46
CA GLY A 59 18.02 1.12 9.32
C GLY A 59 18.00 0.68 10.78
N GLY A 60 17.05 -0.16 11.18
CA GLY A 60 16.89 -0.61 12.56
C GLY A 60 18.00 -1.55 13.04
N HIS A 61 18.35 -1.44 14.32
CA HIS A 61 19.38 -2.28 14.94
C HIS A 61 19.03 -3.77 15.00
N TRP A 62 17.75 -4.13 14.89
CA TRP A 62 17.27 -5.52 14.98
C TRP A 62 17.94 -6.45 13.95
N ILE A 63 18.24 -5.96 12.74
CA ILE A 63 18.91 -6.75 11.70
C ILE A 63 20.33 -7.09 12.13
N ASP A 64 21.08 -6.09 12.60
CA ASP A 64 22.47 -6.27 13.00
C ASP A 64 22.56 -7.12 14.27
N HIS A 65 21.61 -6.98 15.19
CA HIS A 65 21.50 -7.85 16.36
C HIS A 65 21.22 -9.30 15.97
N HIS A 66 20.26 -9.53 15.07
CA HIS A 66 19.97 -10.88 14.59
C HIS A 66 21.21 -11.51 13.93
N THR A 67 21.78 -10.84 12.93
CA THR A 67 22.91 -11.40 12.16
C THR A 67 24.14 -11.63 13.03
N ARG A 68 24.42 -10.79 14.05
CA ARG A 68 25.53 -11.05 14.99
C ARG A 68 25.28 -12.26 15.90
N ASN A 69 24.02 -12.56 16.21
CA ASN A 69 23.66 -13.64 17.13
C ASN A 69 23.50 -14.99 16.41
N THR A 70 23.05 -14.99 15.15
CA THR A 70 22.73 -16.21 14.38
C THR A 70 23.70 -16.49 13.25
N ASP A 71 24.53 -15.52 12.84
CA ASP A 71 25.33 -15.55 11.61
C ASP A 71 24.50 -15.74 10.32
N GLU A 72 23.19 -15.54 10.41
CA GLU A 72 22.24 -15.65 9.30
C GLU A 72 21.48 -14.33 9.05
N ARG A 73 20.86 -14.25 7.87
CA ARG A 73 19.93 -13.16 7.56
C ARG A 73 18.56 -13.50 8.13
N PRO A 74 17.89 -12.56 8.82
CA PRO A 74 16.59 -12.81 9.42
C PRO A 74 15.56 -13.18 8.36
N VAL A 75 14.71 -14.13 8.71
CA VAL A 75 13.56 -14.55 7.92
C VAL A 75 12.33 -13.79 8.40
N VAL A 76 11.72 -13.03 7.50
CA VAL A 76 10.60 -12.15 7.83
C VAL A 76 9.36 -12.55 7.03
N ILE A 77 8.22 -12.51 7.71
CA ILE A 77 6.90 -12.49 7.10
C ILE A 77 6.38 -11.06 7.13
N VAL A 78 5.87 -10.56 6.00
CA VAL A 78 5.02 -9.36 6.01
C VAL A 78 3.58 -9.81 6.15
N GLY A 79 3.00 -9.49 7.31
CA GLY A 79 1.63 -9.80 7.66
C GLY A 79 0.64 -8.74 7.18
N LEU A 80 -0.55 -8.77 7.78
CA LEU A 80 -1.62 -7.84 7.45
C LEU A 80 -1.32 -6.43 8.01
N VAL A 81 -1.70 -5.43 7.22
CA VAL A 81 -1.77 -4.03 7.63
C VAL A 81 -3.24 -3.64 7.65
N TYR A 82 -3.78 -3.37 8.83
CA TYR A 82 -5.20 -3.10 9.00
C TYR A 82 -5.53 -1.65 8.68
N ASN A 83 -6.48 -1.44 7.76
CA ASN A 83 -7.02 -0.11 7.52
C ASN A 83 -8.08 0.22 8.59
N LYS A 84 -7.74 1.13 9.50
CA LYS A 84 -8.61 1.71 10.54
C LYS A 84 -8.94 3.18 10.23
N SER A 85 -8.68 3.63 9.00
CA SER A 85 -8.96 5.01 8.58
C SER A 85 -10.43 5.22 8.20
N HIS A 86 -10.82 6.48 8.05
CA HIS A 86 -12.15 6.89 7.61
C HIS A 86 -12.41 6.65 6.12
N GLU A 87 -11.42 6.14 5.38
CA GLU A 87 -11.54 5.87 3.96
C GLU A 87 -10.95 4.53 3.54
N HIS A 88 -11.27 4.09 2.32
CA HIS A 88 -10.73 2.85 1.78
C HIS A 88 -9.32 3.08 1.21
N ILE A 89 -8.30 2.74 2.01
CA ILE A 89 -6.90 2.73 1.61
C ILE A 89 -6.50 1.28 1.34
N SER A 90 -6.00 1.02 0.13
CA SER A 90 -5.41 -0.28 -0.18
C SER A 90 -4.03 -0.37 0.45
N ALA A 91 -3.92 -1.11 1.56
CA ALA A 91 -2.63 -1.37 2.19
C ALA A 91 -1.76 -2.33 1.38
N GLU A 92 -2.34 -3.04 0.38
CA GLU A 92 -1.60 -4.01 -0.43
C GLU A 92 -0.44 -3.36 -1.20
N THR A 93 -0.67 -2.21 -1.84
CA THR A 93 0.38 -1.50 -2.60
C THR A 93 1.57 -1.18 -1.70
N PHE A 94 1.29 -0.67 -0.50
CA PHE A 94 2.29 -0.37 0.50
C PHE A 94 3.04 -1.64 0.98
N ILE A 95 2.31 -2.72 1.27
CA ILE A 95 2.91 -4.01 1.66
C ILE A 95 3.88 -4.50 0.58
N ARG A 96 3.50 -4.40 -0.70
CA ARG A 96 4.35 -4.83 -1.82
C ARG A 96 5.64 -4.01 -1.93
N ASP A 97 5.58 -2.72 -1.62
CA ASP A 97 6.76 -1.86 -1.63
C ASP A 97 7.74 -2.23 -0.51
N VAL A 98 7.22 -2.59 0.67
CA VAL A 98 8.03 -3.12 1.78
C VAL A 98 8.66 -4.47 1.40
N GLU A 99 7.87 -5.42 0.91
CA GLU A 99 8.34 -6.73 0.44
C GLU A 99 9.46 -6.60 -0.60
N ARG A 100 9.26 -5.74 -1.60
CA ARG A 100 10.25 -5.50 -2.65
C ARG A 100 11.54 -4.92 -2.09
N SER A 101 11.43 -4.00 -1.13
CA SER A 101 12.60 -3.37 -0.52
C SER A 101 13.40 -4.34 0.33
N PHE A 102 12.74 -5.25 1.04
CA PHE A 102 13.42 -6.34 1.76
C PHE A 102 14.22 -7.22 0.81
N ILE A 103 13.62 -7.65 -0.30
CA ILE A 103 14.30 -8.45 -1.33
C ILE A 103 15.49 -7.67 -1.91
N ASN A 104 15.28 -6.41 -2.31
CA ASN A 104 16.32 -5.58 -2.93
C ASN A 104 17.48 -5.27 -1.97
N SER A 105 17.21 -5.13 -0.67
CA SER A 105 18.25 -4.89 0.33
C SER A 105 19.24 -6.04 0.45
N GLY A 106 18.82 -7.27 0.14
CA GLY A 106 19.58 -8.49 0.36
C GLY A 106 19.83 -8.85 1.83
N ARG A 107 19.45 -7.99 2.79
CA ARG A 107 19.71 -8.17 4.24
C ARG A 107 18.68 -9.05 4.93
N VAL A 108 17.52 -9.27 4.30
CA VAL A 108 16.38 -10.00 4.86
C VAL A 108 15.96 -11.11 3.89
N ARG A 109 15.50 -12.24 4.43
CA ARG A 109 14.86 -13.31 3.65
C ARG A 109 13.35 -13.20 3.82
N LEU A 110 12.62 -12.91 2.76
CA LEU A 110 11.17 -12.81 2.80
C LEU A 110 10.52 -14.18 2.52
N VAL A 111 9.51 -14.55 3.30
CA VAL A 111 8.66 -15.72 3.03
C VAL A 111 7.19 -15.33 2.90
N GLN A 112 6.44 -16.06 2.07
CA GLN A 112 5.00 -15.85 1.87
C GLN A 112 4.22 -16.18 3.15
N ALA A 113 3.07 -15.54 3.35
CA ALA A 113 2.16 -15.79 4.47
C ALA A 113 0.69 -15.79 4.04
N GLY A 114 -0.18 -16.20 4.98
CA GLY A 114 -1.63 -16.29 4.76
C GLY A 114 -1.99 -17.13 3.54
N ASP A 115 -2.96 -16.65 2.76
CA ASP A 115 -3.54 -17.38 1.63
C ASP A 115 -2.53 -17.75 0.54
N LYS A 116 -1.51 -16.89 0.29
CA LYS A 116 -0.45 -17.17 -0.68
C LYS A 116 0.42 -18.36 -0.25
N ARG A 117 0.66 -18.52 1.05
CA ARG A 117 1.38 -19.70 1.58
C ARG A 117 0.54 -20.97 1.40
N GLU A 118 -0.76 -20.89 1.64
CA GLU A 118 -1.67 -22.02 1.43
C GLU A 118 -1.76 -22.41 -0.05
N GLU A 119 -1.72 -21.44 -0.96
CA GLU A 119 -1.62 -21.71 -2.40
C GLU A 119 -0.33 -22.46 -2.77
N LEU A 120 0.82 -22.05 -2.22
CA LEU A 120 2.09 -22.76 -2.42
C LEU A 120 2.06 -24.19 -1.86
N ARG A 121 1.35 -24.43 -0.75
CA ARG A 121 1.17 -25.78 -0.19
C ARG A 121 0.30 -26.65 -1.09
N ARG A 122 -0.78 -26.10 -1.65
CA ARG A 122 -1.62 -26.79 -2.64
C ARG A 122 -0.82 -27.14 -3.90
N GLU A 123 -0.03 -26.21 -4.41
CA GLU A 123 0.86 -26.44 -5.54
C GLU A 123 1.90 -27.53 -5.24
N ARG A 124 2.51 -27.52 -4.04
CA ARG A 124 3.44 -28.57 -3.62
C ARG A 124 2.78 -29.94 -3.53
N ALA A 125 1.51 -30.00 -3.13
CA ALA A 125 0.72 -31.23 -3.12
C ALA A 125 0.51 -31.76 -4.54
N ALA A 126 0.12 -30.90 -5.48
CA ALA A 126 -0.02 -31.27 -6.90
C ALA A 126 1.32 -31.78 -7.48
N GLN A 127 2.44 -31.16 -7.11
CA GLN A 127 3.76 -31.63 -7.53
C GLN A 127 4.10 -33.03 -7.02
N GLN A 128 3.54 -33.49 -5.89
CA GLN A 128 3.76 -34.88 -5.45
C GLN A 128 3.13 -35.90 -6.39
N GLU A 129 2.07 -35.51 -7.09
CA GLU A 129 1.33 -36.38 -7.99
C GLU A 129 1.87 -36.30 -9.43
N PHE A 130 2.24 -35.11 -9.87
CA PHE A 130 2.54 -34.86 -11.29
C PHE A 130 4.01 -34.56 -11.62
N ALA A 131 4.83 -34.12 -10.66
CA ALA A 131 6.24 -33.82 -10.93
C ALA A 131 7.12 -35.08 -10.86
N SER A 132 8.25 -35.08 -11.57
CA SER A 132 9.25 -36.14 -11.44
C SER A 132 9.81 -36.21 -10.02
N VAL A 133 10.14 -37.43 -9.58
CA VAL A 133 10.63 -37.73 -8.22
C VAL A 133 11.89 -36.90 -7.90
N GLU A 134 12.75 -36.67 -8.89
CA GLU A 134 14.01 -35.93 -8.76
C GLU A 134 13.77 -34.42 -8.50
N THR A 135 12.66 -33.88 -9.01
CA THR A 135 12.36 -32.43 -8.94
C THR A 135 11.35 -32.06 -7.85
N ALA A 136 10.54 -33.02 -7.41
CA ALA A 136 9.46 -32.81 -6.45
C ALA A 136 9.99 -32.24 -5.13
N LYS A 137 9.32 -31.20 -4.62
CA LYS A 137 9.72 -30.54 -3.36
C LYS A 137 9.18 -31.30 -2.15
N ARG A 138 10.02 -31.45 -1.12
CA ARG A 138 9.68 -32.17 0.11
C ARG A 138 8.73 -31.35 0.99
N TRP A 139 7.86 -32.04 1.71
CA TRP A 139 7.04 -31.47 2.78
C TRP A 139 7.89 -31.10 4.02
N GLY A 140 7.39 -30.14 4.80
CA GLY A 140 8.05 -29.72 6.05
C GLY A 140 9.37 -28.97 5.88
N GLN A 141 9.71 -28.55 4.66
CA GLN A 141 10.93 -27.79 4.33
C GLN A 141 10.63 -26.30 4.08
N GLU A 142 9.50 -25.79 4.57
CA GLU A 142 9.25 -24.36 4.57
C GLU A 142 10.19 -23.67 5.54
N LEU A 143 10.76 -22.56 5.11
CA LEU A 143 11.62 -21.76 5.96
C LEU A 143 10.78 -21.14 7.09
N GLY A 144 11.16 -21.43 8.34
CA GLY A 144 10.59 -20.79 9.52
C GLY A 144 10.91 -19.31 9.52
N ALA A 145 9.93 -18.48 9.84
CA ALA A 145 10.16 -17.04 9.99
C ALA A 145 10.61 -16.73 11.42
N ASP A 146 11.58 -15.83 11.55
CA ASP A 146 12.06 -15.32 12.82
C ASP A 146 11.20 -14.14 13.29
N TYR A 147 10.74 -13.32 12.34
CA TYR A 147 9.95 -12.14 12.63
C TYR A 147 8.69 -12.03 11.77
N MET A 148 7.71 -11.32 12.31
CA MET A 148 6.50 -10.93 11.61
C MET A 148 6.32 -9.42 11.68
N LEU A 149 6.18 -8.80 10.50
CA LEU A 149 5.88 -7.38 10.36
C LEU A 149 4.36 -7.20 10.22
N ASN A 150 3.76 -6.42 11.10
CA ASN A 150 2.35 -6.05 11.04
C ASN A 150 2.17 -4.54 11.13
N GLY A 151 0.95 -4.06 10.91
CA GLY A 151 0.67 -2.66 11.14
C GLY A 151 -0.78 -2.25 11.01
N ASP A 152 -0.98 -0.95 11.09
CA ASP A 152 -2.27 -0.32 10.84
C ASP A 152 -2.14 1.08 10.25
N ILE A 153 -3.22 1.50 9.58
CA ILE A 153 -3.39 2.83 9.01
C ILE A 153 -4.58 3.47 9.72
N ASN A 154 -4.34 4.53 10.48
CA ASN A 154 -5.37 5.29 11.17
C ASN A 154 -5.53 6.67 10.54
N SER A 155 -6.68 7.30 10.80
CA SER A 155 -6.88 8.69 10.43
C SER A 155 -7.77 9.44 11.41
N ILE A 156 -7.54 10.74 11.53
CA ILE A 156 -8.38 11.67 12.29
C ILE A 156 -8.79 12.80 11.35
N VAL A 157 -10.09 13.07 11.28
CA VAL A 157 -10.65 14.16 10.47
C VAL A 157 -11.20 15.23 11.40
N ASP A 158 -10.75 16.46 11.20
CA ASP A 158 -11.30 17.65 11.83
C ASP A 158 -11.88 18.56 10.74
N THR A 159 -13.05 19.13 10.96
CA THR A 159 -13.74 19.97 9.97
C THR A 159 -14.44 21.13 10.66
N TYR A 160 -14.15 22.35 10.21
CA TYR A 160 -14.82 23.56 10.65
C TYR A 160 -15.08 24.49 9.46
N ARG A 161 -16.36 24.84 9.24
CA ARG A 161 -16.81 25.64 8.09
C ARG A 161 -16.37 25.04 6.74
N ARG A 162 -15.52 25.74 5.98
CA ARG A 162 -14.98 25.32 4.67
C ARG A 162 -13.57 24.77 4.77
N GLU A 163 -13.10 24.50 5.98
CA GLU A 163 -11.76 24.02 6.27
C GLU A 163 -11.84 22.61 6.83
N ARG A 164 -10.94 21.75 6.39
CA ARG A 164 -10.82 20.37 6.84
C ARG A 164 -9.35 20.03 7.04
N VAL A 165 -9.03 19.41 8.17
CA VAL A 165 -7.72 18.79 8.41
C VAL A 165 -7.91 17.28 8.42
N ILE A 166 -7.12 16.58 7.63
CA ILE A 166 -7.06 15.12 7.63
C ILE A 166 -5.66 14.72 8.09
N TYR A 167 -5.60 13.99 9.18
CA TYR A 167 -4.38 13.41 9.71
C TYR A 167 -4.39 11.91 9.46
N TYR A 168 -3.33 11.38 8.88
CA TYR A 168 -3.10 9.94 8.71
C TYR A 168 -1.89 9.52 9.52
N ARG A 169 -1.96 8.32 10.09
CA ARG A 169 -0.83 7.69 10.77
C ARG A 169 -0.75 6.23 10.36
N VAL A 170 0.39 5.85 9.79
CA VAL A 170 0.72 4.45 9.51
C VAL A 170 1.70 3.99 10.57
N ASN A 171 1.38 2.89 11.25
CA ASN A 171 2.25 2.26 12.23
C ASN A 171 2.64 0.88 11.71
N LEU A 172 3.90 0.52 11.86
CA LEU A 172 4.38 -0.85 11.68
C LEU A 172 5.12 -1.33 12.93
N GLU A 173 4.99 -2.62 13.20
CA GLU A 173 5.63 -3.33 14.31
C GLU A 173 6.26 -4.61 13.78
N LEU A 174 7.52 -4.84 14.15
CA LEU A 174 8.24 -6.07 13.86
C LEU A 174 8.38 -6.87 15.15
N THR A 175 7.78 -8.04 15.18
CA THR A 175 7.71 -8.90 16.36
C THR A 175 8.50 -10.17 16.12
N HIS A 176 9.33 -10.55 17.09
CA HIS A 176 10.02 -11.84 17.12
C HIS A 176 8.99 -12.95 17.35
N LEU A 177 8.89 -13.90 16.42
CA LEU A 177 7.80 -14.87 16.39
C LEU A 177 7.82 -15.84 17.57
N GLU A 178 9.00 -16.25 18.03
CA GLU A 178 9.12 -17.17 19.17
C GLU A 178 8.85 -16.50 20.53
N THR A 179 9.43 -15.32 20.78
CA THR A 179 9.37 -14.64 22.09
C THR A 179 8.21 -13.65 22.21
N SER A 180 7.53 -13.32 21.12
CA SER A 180 6.54 -12.24 21.02
C SER A 180 7.10 -10.84 21.38
N GLU A 181 8.42 -10.67 21.36
CA GLU A 181 9.05 -9.37 21.61
C GLU A 181 8.92 -8.46 20.40
N ILE A 182 8.45 -7.22 20.61
CA ILE A 182 8.49 -6.18 19.58
C ILE A 182 9.92 -5.63 19.53
N VAL A 183 10.66 -6.01 18.48
CA VAL A 183 12.07 -5.64 18.31
C VAL A 183 12.25 -4.32 17.54
N TRP A 184 11.20 -3.88 16.85
CA TRP A 184 11.17 -2.60 16.16
C TRP A 184 9.73 -2.09 16.02
N ILE A 185 9.56 -0.79 16.16
CA ILE A 185 8.31 -0.08 15.90
C ILE A 185 8.66 1.20 15.15
N GLY A 186 7.85 1.53 14.14
CA GLY A 186 8.00 2.76 13.38
C GLY A 186 6.66 3.33 12.98
N ASP A 187 6.63 4.63 12.74
CA ASP A 187 5.45 5.30 12.22
C ASP A 187 5.77 6.35 11.16
N LYS A 188 4.75 6.65 10.37
CA LYS A 188 4.74 7.79 9.46
C LYS A 188 3.43 8.54 9.61
N GLN A 189 3.56 9.86 9.74
CA GLN A 189 2.44 10.77 9.91
C GLN A 189 2.32 11.66 8.69
N ILE A 190 1.09 11.88 8.24
CA ILE A 190 0.75 12.80 7.15
C ILE A 190 -0.39 13.68 7.64
N ARG A 191 -0.28 14.99 7.40
CA ARG A 191 -1.36 15.95 7.70
C ARG A 191 -1.66 16.75 6.45
N LYS A 192 -2.92 16.76 6.05
CA LYS A 192 -3.43 17.50 4.90
C LYS A 192 -4.43 18.54 5.37
N TYR A 193 -4.25 19.77 4.91
CA TYR A 193 -5.19 20.86 5.12
C TYR A 193 -5.92 21.13 3.80
N VAL A 194 -7.25 21.07 3.84
CA VAL A 194 -8.13 21.18 2.68
C VAL A 194 -9.05 22.38 2.89
N ARG A 195 -9.14 23.24 1.89
CA ARG A 195 -10.03 24.40 1.87
C ARG A 195 -10.88 24.39 0.61
N ASN A 196 -12.20 24.48 0.80
CA ASN A 196 -13.20 24.58 -0.27
C ASN A 196 -13.52 26.04 -0.64
#